data_AF-A0A928Z9E4-F1
#
_entry.id   AF-A0A928Z9E4-F1
#
_cell.length_a   1.000
_cell.length_b   1.000
_cell.length_c   1.000
_cell.angle_alpha   90.00
_cell.angle_beta   90.00
_cell.angle_gamma   90.00
#
_symmetry.space_group_name_H-M   'P 1'
#
loop_
_entity.id
_entity.type
_entity.pdbx_description
1 polymer ?
#
loop_
_entity_poly.entity_id
_entity_poly.type
_entity_poly.pdbx_seq_one_letter_code
_entity_poly.pdbx_strand_id
1 'polypeptide(L)'
;DEYRSSDIPALFATNAIDGNLYIGSQHQITGKQVKGPFLQKTYNTPFVAFQKRLGASISTPVFTEGNRLVAAGYNGVYLFQLNFELTTPDEPNALKSDAGNFYRLRVEEIGRFKPGISFESTPVVWDGIVRICSRDGWMYTLG
;
A
#
# COMPACT_ATOMS: atom_id res chain seq x y z
N ASP A 1 12.75 -6.16 -9.42
CA ASP A 1 12.72 -5.13 -8.36
C ASP A 1 14.03 -5.27 -7.58
N GLU A 2 15.03 -4.45 -7.95
CA GLU A 2 16.43 -4.63 -7.48
C GLU A 2 16.67 -4.08 -6.07
N TYR A 3 15.70 -3.36 -5.50
CA TYR A 3 15.82 -2.66 -4.22
C TYR A 3 15.14 -3.39 -3.05
N ARG A 4 14.54 -4.56 -3.29
CA ARG A 4 13.81 -5.35 -2.28
C ARG A 4 14.54 -6.65 -1.97
N SER A 5 14.64 -7.01 -0.69
CA SER A 5 15.08 -8.35 -0.28
C SER A 5 14.11 -9.42 -0.79
N SER A 6 14.65 -10.54 -1.31
CA SER A 6 13.90 -11.74 -1.68
C SER A 6 13.21 -12.44 -0.50
N ASP A 7 13.59 -12.10 0.74
CA ASP A 7 13.15 -12.81 1.95
C ASP A 7 11.73 -12.45 2.38
N ILE A 8 11.26 -11.24 2.04
CA ILE A 8 9.91 -10.76 2.35
C ILE A 8 9.02 -10.79 1.09
N PRO A 9 7.69 -10.87 1.23
CA PRO A 9 6.79 -10.85 0.08
C PRO A 9 6.88 -9.59 -0.78
N ALA A 10 6.77 -9.74 -2.10
CA ALA A 10 6.62 -8.63 -3.03
C ALA A 10 5.19 -8.07 -2.94
N LEU A 11 5.05 -6.82 -2.51
CA LEU A 11 3.75 -6.19 -2.27
C LEU A 11 3.44 -5.07 -3.27
N PHE A 12 2.16 -4.90 -3.59
CA PHE A 12 1.65 -3.62 -4.09
C PHE A 12 0.83 -2.95 -3.00
N ALA A 13 0.73 -1.63 -3.08
CA ALA A 13 -0.23 -0.85 -2.30
C ALA A 13 -0.97 0.09 -3.25
N THR A 14 -2.28 0.26 -3.02
CA THR A 14 -3.08 1.20 -3.80
C THR A 14 -4.18 1.81 -2.95
N ASN A 15 -4.36 3.12 -3.11
CA ASN A 15 -5.58 3.77 -2.68
C ASN A 15 -6.62 3.68 -3.79
N ALA A 16 -7.88 3.51 -3.42
CA ALA A 16 -8.97 3.48 -4.38
C ALA A 16 -9.98 4.61 -4.14
N ILE A 17 -10.75 4.94 -5.18
CA ILE A 17 -11.85 5.91 -5.12
C ILE A 17 -12.96 5.44 -4.16
N ASP A 18 -13.10 4.13 -3.96
CA ASP A 18 -13.97 3.56 -2.92
C ASP A 18 -13.52 3.98 -1.50
N GLY A 19 -12.32 4.53 -1.39
CA GLY A 19 -11.58 5.10 -0.27
C GLY A 19 -11.06 4.10 0.74
N ASN A 20 -10.70 2.92 0.25
CA ASN A 20 -9.84 1.99 0.94
C ASN A 20 -8.40 2.08 0.44
N LEU A 21 -7.47 1.91 1.37
CA LEU A 21 -6.11 1.47 1.10
C LEU A 21 -6.12 -0.06 1.03
N TYR A 22 -5.52 -0.61 -0.02
CA TYR A 22 -5.29 -2.03 -0.21
C TYR A 22 -3.79 -2.32 -0.24
N ILE A 23 -3.37 -3.40 0.42
CA ILE A 23 -2.02 -3.96 0.28
C ILE A 23 -2.17 -5.44 -0.09
N GLY A 24 -1.49 -5.86 -1.13
CA GLY A 24 -1.60 -7.21 -1.67
C GLY A 24 -0.32 -7.72 -2.32
N SER A 25 -0.34 -8.97 -2.76
CA SER A 25 0.79 -9.63 -3.40
C SER A 25 0.94 -9.21 -4.86
N GLN A 26 2.17 -8.97 -5.31
CA GLN A 26 2.45 -8.80 -6.74
C GLN A 26 2.41 -10.15 -7.50
N HIS A 27 2.60 -11.28 -6.80
CA HIS A 27 2.82 -12.59 -7.44
C HIS A 27 1.69 -13.59 -7.21
N GLN A 28 0.80 -13.36 -6.23
CA GLN A 28 -0.33 -14.25 -5.94
C GLN A 28 -1.65 -13.70 -6.51
N ILE A 29 -2.47 -14.61 -7.02
CA ILE A 29 -3.81 -14.35 -7.54
C ILE A 29 -4.84 -15.21 -6.81
N THR A 30 -6.09 -14.76 -6.76
CA THR A 30 -7.18 -15.50 -6.08
C THR A 30 -7.87 -16.53 -6.98
N GLY A 31 -7.64 -16.47 -8.30
CA GLY A 31 -8.40 -17.21 -9.31
C GLY A 31 -9.78 -16.61 -9.64
N LYS A 32 -10.29 -15.66 -8.84
CA LYS A 32 -11.49 -14.88 -9.19
C LYS A 32 -11.15 -13.98 -10.37
N GLN A 33 -12.04 -13.94 -11.37
CA GLN A 33 -11.86 -13.08 -12.53
C GLN A 33 -12.79 -11.87 -12.50
N VAL A 34 -12.29 -10.74 -13.00
CA VAL A 34 -13.05 -9.50 -13.21
C VAL A 34 -12.82 -8.97 -14.62
N LYS A 35 -13.77 -8.18 -15.13
CA LYS A 35 -13.61 -7.48 -16.40
C LYS A 35 -12.47 -6.45 -16.28
N GLY A 36 -11.56 -6.45 -17.23
CA GLY A 36 -10.52 -5.44 -17.34
C GLY A 36 -11.01 -4.16 -18.02
N PRO A 37 -10.08 -3.24 -18.33
CA PRO A 37 -10.37 -2.05 -19.12
C PRO A 37 -11.10 -2.40 -20.42
N PHE A 38 -12.07 -1.58 -20.82
CA PHE A 38 -12.94 -1.79 -21.99
C PHE A 38 -13.86 -3.02 -21.97
N LEU A 39 -13.91 -3.79 -20.88
CA LEU A 39 -14.83 -4.93 -20.66
C LEU A 39 -14.67 -6.12 -21.65
N GLN A 40 -13.62 -6.10 -22.48
CA GLN A 40 -13.38 -7.13 -23.50
C GLN A 40 -12.71 -8.38 -22.95
N LYS A 41 -11.75 -8.21 -22.03
CA LYS A 41 -10.99 -9.30 -21.41
C LYS A 41 -11.31 -9.42 -19.92
N THR A 42 -11.12 -10.61 -19.37
CA THR A 42 -11.14 -10.84 -17.93
C THR A 42 -9.74 -11.12 -17.42
N TYR A 43 -9.47 -10.72 -16.17
CA TYR A 43 -8.19 -10.90 -15.50
C TYR A 43 -8.40 -11.44 -14.09
N ASN A 44 -7.47 -12.26 -13.62
CA ASN A 44 -7.47 -12.71 -12.24
C ASN A 44 -7.26 -11.52 -11.29
N THR A 45 -7.98 -11.52 -10.16
CA THR A 45 -7.73 -10.51 -9.13
C THR A 45 -6.46 -10.85 -8.36
N PRO A 46 -5.66 -9.84 -7.99
CA PRO A 46 -4.54 -10.06 -7.11
C PRO A 46 -5.03 -10.51 -5.72
N PHE A 47 -4.14 -11.19 -4.99
CA PHE A 47 -4.36 -11.51 -3.59
C PHE A 47 -4.17 -10.26 -2.73
N VAL A 48 -5.18 -9.88 -1.94
CA VAL A 48 -5.15 -8.74 -1.02
C VAL A 48 -5.02 -9.26 0.41
N ALA A 49 -3.96 -8.86 1.11
CA ALA A 49 -3.70 -9.29 2.48
C ALA A 49 -4.17 -8.27 3.52
N PHE A 50 -4.38 -7.01 3.12
CA PHE A 50 -4.81 -5.95 4.01
C PHE A 50 -5.71 -4.94 3.30
N GLN A 51 -6.72 -4.46 4.02
CA GLN A 51 -7.64 -3.42 3.61
C GLN A 51 -7.93 -2.48 4.79
N LYS A 52 -7.90 -1.17 4.55
CA LYS A 52 -8.29 -0.17 5.55
C LYS A 52 -8.97 1.03 4.92
N ARG A 53 -10.09 1.47 5.49
CA ARG A 53 -10.79 2.69 5.09
C ARG A 53 -9.99 3.92 5.53
N LEU A 54 -9.44 4.68 4.57
CA LEU A 54 -8.75 5.96 4.84
C LEU A 54 -9.51 7.17 4.30
N GLY A 55 -10.41 6.96 3.35
CA GLY A 55 -11.01 8.00 2.52
C GLY A 55 -10.58 7.85 1.07
N ALA A 56 -11.36 8.42 0.15
CA ALA A 56 -11.04 8.39 -1.28
C ALA A 56 -9.69 9.07 -1.55
N SER A 57 -8.96 8.55 -2.52
CA SER A 57 -7.70 9.13 -2.97
C SER A 57 -7.34 8.63 -4.36
N ILE A 58 -6.63 9.48 -5.09
CA ILE A 58 -5.94 9.13 -6.34
C ILE A 58 -4.41 9.16 -6.18
N SER A 59 -3.91 9.54 -5.00
CA SER A 59 -2.49 9.54 -4.68
C SER A 59 -1.98 8.12 -4.51
N THR A 60 -0.85 7.81 -5.14
CA THR A 60 -0.20 6.50 -5.06
C THR A 60 0.53 6.37 -3.72
N PRO A 61 0.27 5.32 -2.92
CA PRO A 61 1.08 5.04 -1.72
C PRO A 61 2.53 4.75 -2.07
N VAL A 62 3.46 5.09 -1.17
CA VAL A 62 4.90 4.85 -1.34
C VAL A 62 5.43 3.98 -0.22
N PHE A 63 6.01 2.83 -0.58
CA PHE A 63 6.81 2.04 0.36
C PHE A 63 8.15 2.73 0.61
N THR A 64 8.62 2.67 1.85
CA THR A 64 9.87 3.31 2.28
C THR A 64 10.73 2.31 3.05
N GLU A 65 11.97 2.69 3.30
CA GLU A 65 12.89 1.95 4.18
C GLU A 65 12.27 1.63 5.53
N GLY A 66 12.75 0.55 6.15
CA GLY A 66 12.24 0.08 7.45
C GLY A 66 10.85 -0.56 7.37
N ASN A 67 10.45 -1.07 6.20
CA ASN A 67 9.14 -1.69 5.96
C ASN A 67 7.98 -0.74 6.28
N ARG A 68 8.07 0.51 5.81
CA ARG A 68 7.02 1.51 6.04
C ARG A 68 6.24 1.81 4.77
N LEU A 69 5.04 2.34 4.94
CA LEU A 69 4.18 2.78 3.86
C LEU A 69 3.63 4.16 4.20
N VAL A 70 3.80 5.11 3.28
CA VAL A 70 3.12 6.40 3.32
C VAL A 70 1.93 6.34 2.38
N ALA A 71 0.73 6.63 2.90
CA ALA A 71 -0.47 6.77 2.09
C ALA A 71 -1.10 8.14 2.32
N ALA A 72 -1.27 8.90 1.23
CA ALA A 72 -1.92 10.19 1.25
C ALA A 72 -3.27 10.14 0.55
N GLY A 73 -4.15 11.07 0.91
CA GLY A 73 -5.44 11.21 0.28
C GLY A 73 -6.22 12.41 0.77
N TYR A 74 -7.51 12.41 0.49
CA TYR A 74 -8.37 13.56 0.80
C TYR A 74 -8.54 13.80 2.29
N ASN A 75 -8.26 12.78 3.11
CA ASN A 75 -8.37 12.80 4.57
C ASN A 75 -7.02 12.92 5.29
N GLY A 76 -5.95 13.31 4.60
CA GLY A 76 -4.62 13.52 5.17
C GLY A 76 -3.56 12.52 4.73
N VAL A 77 -2.45 12.50 5.46
CA VAL A 77 -1.27 11.65 5.23
C VAL A 77 -1.13 10.66 6.39
N TYR A 78 -0.93 9.40 6.08
CA TYR A 78 -0.82 8.31 7.05
C TYR A 78 0.51 7.59 6.89
N LEU A 79 1.13 7.23 8.01
CA LEU A 79 2.34 6.44 8.07
C LEU A 79 2.02 5.08 8.71
N PHE A 80 2.36 4.01 8.01
CA PHE A 80 2.19 2.65 8.48
C PHE A 80 3.53 1.93 8.63
N GLN A 81 3.64 1.11 9.68
CA GLN A 81 4.66 0.08 9.84
C GLN A 81 4.09 -1.24 9.33
N LEU A 82 4.86 -1.92 8.48
CA LEU A 82 4.58 -3.26 7.99
C LEU A 82 5.45 -4.25 8.76
N ASN A 83 4.81 -5.23 9.38
CA ASN A 83 5.47 -6.30 10.12
C ASN A 83 5.16 -7.63 9.43
N PHE A 84 6.18 -8.45 9.24
CA PHE A 84 6.10 -9.74 8.57
C PHE A 84 6.36 -10.85 9.58
N GLU A 85 5.33 -11.63 9.87
CA GLU A 85 5.41 -12.75 10.80
C GLU A 85 5.41 -14.05 9.99
N LEU A 86 6.34 -14.97 10.26
CA LEU A 86 6.36 -16.28 9.59
C LEU A 86 5.04 -17.02 9.84
N THR A 87 4.52 -17.65 8.79
CA THR A 87 3.25 -18.39 8.84
C THR A 87 3.30 -19.60 7.91
N THR A 88 2.26 -20.43 7.92
CA THR A 88 2.09 -21.55 7.01
C THR A 88 1.21 -21.17 5.79
N PRO A 89 1.29 -21.90 4.66
CA PRO A 89 0.53 -21.55 3.44
C PRO A 89 -1.00 -21.64 3.56
N ASP A 90 -1.47 -22.43 4.51
CA ASP A 90 -2.88 -22.70 4.83
C ASP A 90 -3.53 -21.59 5.67
N GLU A 91 -2.73 -20.71 6.25
CA GLU A 91 -3.22 -19.59 7.03
C GLU A 91 -3.90 -18.52 6.15
N PRO A 92 -5.03 -17.93 6.58
CA PRO A 92 -5.66 -16.84 5.86
C PRO A 92 -4.70 -15.68 5.65
N ASN A 93 -4.74 -15.07 4.46
CA ASN A 93 -3.88 -13.94 4.09
C ASN A 93 -2.37 -14.27 4.05
N ALA A 94 -1.97 -15.55 3.96
CA ALA A 94 -0.57 -15.95 3.80
C ALA A 94 0.03 -15.44 2.48
N LEU A 95 1.07 -14.63 2.61
CA LEU A 95 1.82 -14.05 1.51
C LEU A 95 3.10 -14.83 1.24
N LYS A 96 3.31 -15.26 0.00
CA LYS A 96 4.51 -15.97 -0.42
C LYS A 96 5.61 -14.98 -0.80
N SER A 97 6.80 -15.17 -0.25
CA SER A 97 8.04 -14.51 -0.66
C SER A 97 8.69 -15.20 -1.85
N ASP A 98 9.64 -14.54 -2.50
CA ASP A 98 10.38 -15.14 -3.63
C ASP A 98 11.30 -16.26 -3.16
N ALA A 99 11.78 -16.20 -1.91
CA ALA A 99 12.50 -17.28 -1.24
C ALA A 99 11.62 -18.50 -0.90
N GLY A 100 10.30 -18.42 -1.10
CA GLY A 100 9.37 -19.52 -0.85
C GLY A 100 8.81 -19.59 0.58
N ASN A 101 9.26 -18.71 1.48
CA ASN A 101 8.69 -18.56 2.82
C ASN A 101 7.32 -17.87 2.76
N PHE A 102 6.46 -18.17 3.73
CA PHE A 102 5.13 -17.59 3.86
C PHE A 102 5.08 -16.65 5.07
N TYR A 103 4.41 -15.51 4.90
CA TYR A 103 4.28 -14.50 5.94
C TYR A 103 2.85 -14.01 6.10
N ARG A 104 2.46 -13.74 7.34
CA ARG A 104 1.30 -12.91 7.69
C ARG A 104 1.76 -11.46 7.77
N LEU A 105 1.04 -10.57 7.09
CA LEU A 105 1.29 -9.13 7.13
C LEU A 105 0.47 -8.49 8.25
N ARG A 106 1.14 -7.88 9.23
CA ARG A 106 0.53 -7.00 10.25
C ARG A 106 0.85 -5.55 9.94
N VAL A 107 -0.19 -4.75 9.70
CA VAL A 107 -0.06 -3.33 9.36
C VAL A 107 -0.49 -2.47 10.54
N GLU A 108 0.43 -1.67 11.05
CA GLU A 108 0.21 -0.77 12.18
C GLU A 108 0.29 0.68 11.73
N GLU A 109 -0.67 1.50 12.12
CA GLU A 109 -0.59 2.94 11.85
C GLU A 109 0.24 3.60 12.95
N ILE A 110 1.38 4.18 12.58
CA ILE A 110 2.36 4.74 13.52
C ILE A 110 2.40 6.27 13.48
N GLY A 111 1.68 6.90 12.55
CA GLY A 111 1.60 8.35 12.44
C GLY A 111 0.49 8.81 11.49
N ARG A 112 -0.03 10.02 11.75
CA ARG A 112 -1.03 10.66 10.87
C ARG A 112 -0.91 12.18 10.91
N PHE A 113 -1.14 12.81 9.77
CA PHE A 113 -1.28 14.25 9.61
C PHE A 113 -2.60 14.57 8.92
N LYS A 114 -3.50 15.28 9.62
CA LYS A 114 -4.87 15.55 9.17
C LYS A 114 -5.23 17.03 9.31
N PRO A 115 -4.69 17.91 8.46
CA PRO A 115 -4.92 19.35 8.55
C PRO A 115 -6.33 19.77 8.07
N GLY A 116 -7.20 18.82 7.69
CA GLY A 116 -8.46 19.14 7.00
C GLY A 116 -8.28 19.53 5.54
N ILE A 117 -7.14 19.17 4.94
CA ILE A 117 -6.77 19.51 3.57
C ILE A 117 -6.51 18.22 2.78
N SER A 118 -6.85 18.24 1.49
CA SER A 118 -6.73 17.10 0.61
C SER A 118 -5.38 17.03 -0.10
N PHE A 119 -4.86 15.82 -0.22
CA PHE A 119 -3.64 15.52 -0.96
C PHE A 119 -3.96 14.61 -2.15
N GLU A 120 -3.83 15.16 -3.36
CA GLU A 120 -3.99 14.43 -4.64
C GLU A 120 -2.64 13.99 -5.22
N SER A 121 -1.54 14.59 -4.76
CA SER A 121 -0.20 14.28 -5.23
C SER A 121 0.35 13.00 -4.58
N THR A 122 1.21 12.29 -5.32
CA THR A 122 1.97 11.17 -4.79
C THR A 122 3.12 11.69 -3.92
N PRO A 123 3.26 11.25 -2.65
CA PRO A 123 4.34 11.70 -1.78
C PRO A 123 5.71 11.29 -2.32
N VAL A 124 6.74 12.07 -2.00
CA VAL A 124 8.15 11.70 -2.17
C VAL A 124 8.76 11.52 -0.79
N VAL A 125 9.47 10.43 -0.58
CA VAL A 125 10.18 10.16 0.67
C VAL A 125 11.67 10.18 0.39
N TRP A 126 12.40 11.06 1.09
CA TRP A 126 13.84 11.20 0.95
C TRP A 126 14.44 11.65 2.27
N ASP A 127 15.50 10.96 2.70
CA ASP A 127 16.22 11.25 3.95
C ASP A 127 15.30 11.28 5.18
N GLY A 128 14.45 10.26 5.30
CA GLY A 128 13.45 10.15 6.38
C GLY A 128 12.28 11.17 6.31
N ILE A 129 12.31 12.09 5.34
CA ILE A 129 11.34 13.18 5.24
C ILE A 129 10.33 12.90 4.12
N VAL A 130 9.04 13.04 4.43
CA VAL A 130 7.93 12.98 3.48
C VAL A 130 7.63 14.38 2.93
N ARG A 131 7.68 14.54 1.61
CA ARG A 131 7.30 15.77 0.90
C ARG A 131 6.07 15.53 0.06
N ILE A 132 5.09 16.41 0.15
CA ILE A 132 3.81 16.24 -0.56
C ILE A 132 3.12 17.58 -0.84
N CYS A 133 2.55 17.72 -2.04
CA CYS A 133 1.78 18.91 -2.44
C CYS A 133 0.29 18.74 -2.12
N SER A 134 -0.31 19.83 -1.68
CA SER A 134 -1.70 19.89 -1.21
C SER A 134 -2.56 20.75 -2.14
N ARG A 135 -3.89 20.55 -2.08
CA ARG A 135 -4.86 21.34 -2.88
C ARG A 135 -4.95 22.81 -2.45
N ASP A 136 -4.37 23.19 -1.31
CA ASP A 136 -4.26 24.58 -0.86
C ASP A 136 -3.15 25.37 -1.58
N GLY A 137 -2.40 24.73 -2.48
CA GLY A 137 -1.31 25.35 -3.23
C GLY A 137 0.06 25.27 -2.54
N TRP A 138 0.18 24.59 -1.39
CA TRP A 138 1.43 24.47 -0.64
C TRP A 138 2.07 23.09 -0.75
N MET A 139 3.39 23.05 -0.50
CA MET A 139 4.15 21.83 -0.28
C MET A 139 4.40 21.65 1.22
N TYR A 140 4.05 20.47 1.73
CA TYR A 140 4.24 20.08 3.12
C TYR A 140 5.47 19.19 3.25
N THR A 141 6.17 19.34 4.37
CA THR A 141 7.34 18.55 4.75
C THR A 141 7.06 17.94 6.12
N LEU A 142 7.06 16.61 6.22
CA LEU A 142 6.77 15.86 7.44
C LEU A 142 7.97 14.96 7.76
N GLY A 143 8.59 15.14 8.93
CA GLY A 143 9.80 14.42 9.36
C GLY A 143 10.29 14.92 10.70
#